data_AF-A0A4Q3UAE2-F1
#
_entry.id   AF-A0A4Q3UAE2-F1
#
_cell.length_a   1.000
_cell.length_b   1.000
_cell.length_c   1.000
_cell.angle_alpha   90.00
_cell.angle_beta   90.00
_cell.angle_gamma   90.00
#
_symmetry.space_group_name_H-M   'P 1'
#
loop_
_entity.id
_entity.type
_entity.pdbx_description
1 polymer ?
#
loop_
_entity_poly.entity_id
_entity_poly.type
_entity_poly.pdbx_seq_one_letter_code
_entity_poly.pdbx_strand_id
1 'polypeptide(L)'
;MTRTVDFNGVSTRMAMDDPRPDGVYVWAAALARFVDEGTGRPILDGVRVRTEFPRLQGRASGAAGGVYGFPPEAFPMLATQDYDLSMEVETDIHLPQTVAIRVPQRTDAFESFAPVLLGDVVLHRRGVVLSGRCLRHTTGASVVGATVTITKVWRILPSPAVAAPEESAALISVWPPLPYALDDATASVRKRNLTPADPRPLAVPANKGEARITVTDTTGIAANGVLRIDGGTPDRLEYAIVDAINGGEVALKRPLS
;
A
#
# COMPACT_ATOMS: atom_id res chain seq x y z
N MET A 1 -14.31 26.34 -42.39
CA MET A 1 -13.02 25.69 -42.78
C MET A 1 -13.07 24.27 -42.25
N THR A 2 -13.11 23.26 -43.11
CA THR A 2 -13.18 21.83 -42.71
C THR A 2 -11.78 21.23 -42.68
N ARG A 3 -11.45 20.49 -41.62
CA ARG A 3 -10.20 19.72 -41.51
C ARG A 3 -10.53 18.23 -41.55
N THR A 4 -9.79 17.48 -42.35
CA THR A 4 -9.85 16.02 -42.31
C THR A 4 -8.94 15.55 -41.17
N VAL A 5 -9.49 14.74 -40.27
CA VAL A 5 -8.73 14.09 -39.19
C VAL A 5 -8.88 12.59 -39.38
N ASP A 6 -7.77 11.88 -39.37
CA ASP A 6 -7.75 10.43 -39.50
C ASP A 6 -7.72 9.80 -38.11
N PHE A 7 -8.70 8.95 -37.80
CA PHE A 7 -8.79 8.20 -36.55
C PHE A 7 -8.77 6.71 -36.88
N ASN A 8 -7.65 6.04 -36.59
CA ASN A 8 -7.47 4.60 -36.79
C ASN A 8 -7.87 4.11 -38.21
N GLY A 9 -7.56 4.88 -39.24
CA GLY A 9 -7.85 4.54 -40.64
C GLY A 9 -9.23 5.00 -41.13
N VAL A 10 -10.00 5.69 -40.29
CA VAL A 10 -11.24 6.36 -40.67
C VAL A 10 -11.01 7.86 -40.75
N SER A 11 -10.85 8.35 -41.97
CA SER A 11 -10.79 9.78 -42.26
C SER A 11 -12.16 10.42 -42.08
N THR A 12 -12.31 11.20 -41.01
CA THR A 12 -13.53 11.96 -40.73
C THR A 12 -13.33 13.43 -41.08
N ARG A 13 -14.27 14.00 -41.84
CA ARG A 13 -14.25 15.41 -42.22
C ARG A 13 -15.00 16.19 -41.14
N MET A 14 -14.28 16.97 -40.35
CA MET A 14 -14.88 17.78 -39.28
C MET A 14 -14.92 19.24 -39.67
N ALA A 15 -16.09 19.86 -39.52
CA ALA A 15 -16.18 21.30 -39.42
C ALA A 15 -15.59 21.76 -38.08
N MET A 16 -15.12 23.00 -38.03
CA MET A 16 -14.51 23.57 -36.82
C MET A 16 -15.48 23.65 -35.64
N ASP A 17 -16.78 23.64 -35.94
CA ASP A 17 -17.89 23.79 -34.99
C ASP A 17 -18.60 22.45 -34.69
N ASP A 18 -18.17 21.34 -35.29
CA ASP A 18 -18.75 20.03 -34.96
C ASP A 18 -18.30 19.59 -33.56
N PRO A 19 -19.20 19.03 -32.73
CA PRO A 19 -18.82 18.47 -31.44
C PRO A 19 -17.77 17.38 -31.66
N ARG A 20 -16.65 17.48 -30.94
CA ARG A 20 -15.62 16.44 -31.02
C ARG A 20 -16.14 15.19 -30.32
N PRO A 21 -15.90 13.99 -30.86
CA PRO A 21 -16.17 12.74 -30.17
C PRO A 21 -15.45 12.76 -28.82
N ASP A 22 -16.10 12.18 -27.81
CA ASP A 22 -15.57 12.14 -26.47
C ASP A 22 -14.16 11.54 -26.43
N GLY A 23 -13.87 10.49 -27.22
CA GLY A 23 -12.53 9.88 -27.31
C GLY A 23 -11.38 10.81 -27.76
N VAL A 24 -11.66 12.04 -28.20
CA VAL A 24 -10.66 13.05 -28.61
C VAL A 24 -10.31 14.02 -27.46
N TYR A 25 -10.81 13.77 -26.25
CA TYR A 25 -10.42 14.52 -25.06
C TYR A 25 -9.42 13.74 -24.20
N VAL A 26 -8.84 14.45 -23.24
CA VAL A 26 -8.08 13.83 -22.17
C VAL A 26 -9.07 13.20 -21.19
N TRP A 27 -8.93 11.89 -20.93
CA TRP A 27 -9.80 11.13 -20.05
C TRP A 27 -9.03 10.48 -18.91
N ALA A 28 -9.72 10.29 -17.79
CA ALA A 28 -9.26 9.39 -16.76
C ALA A 28 -9.45 7.95 -17.24
N ALA A 29 -8.37 7.16 -17.31
CA ALA A 29 -8.45 5.73 -17.56
C ALA A 29 -8.87 4.96 -16.30
N ALA A 30 -8.47 5.44 -15.12
CA ALA A 30 -8.95 4.94 -13.85
C ALA A 30 -9.07 6.05 -12.80
N LEU A 31 -9.98 5.86 -11.84
CA LEU A 31 -10.20 6.77 -10.72
C LEU A 31 -10.32 5.97 -9.41
N ALA A 32 -9.73 6.52 -8.35
CA ALA A 32 -9.73 5.98 -7.00
C ALA A 32 -9.95 7.10 -5.96
N ARG A 33 -10.43 6.70 -4.78
CA ARG A 33 -10.38 7.50 -3.56
C ARG A 33 -9.31 6.92 -2.63
N PHE A 34 -8.41 7.76 -2.13
CA PHE A 34 -7.34 7.35 -1.22
C PHE A 34 -7.77 7.52 0.22
N VAL A 35 -7.73 6.44 0.97
CA VAL A 35 -8.14 6.42 2.37
C VAL A 35 -7.03 5.86 3.25
N ASP A 36 -6.96 6.37 4.45
CA ASP A 36 -6.00 5.95 5.47
C ASP A 36 -6.48 4.68 6.18
N GLU A 37 -5.65 3.64 6.23
CA GLU A 37 -6.02 2.34 6.82
C GLU A 37 -6.53 2.45 8.27
N GLY A 38 -5.89 3.30 9.07
CA GLY A 38 -6.06 3.30 10.52
C GLY A 38 -7.26 4.14 10.96
N THR A 39 -7.72 5.03 10.09
CA THR A 39 -8.81 5.96 10.38
C THR A 39 -10.00 5.81 9.45
N GLY A 40 -9.84 5.12 8.31
CA GLY A 40 -10.84 5.07 7.23
C GLY A 40 -11.13 6.43 6.60
N ARG A 41 -10.36 7.47 6.95
CA ARG A 41 -10.61 8.84 6.50
C ARG A 41 -9.92 9.10 5.16
N PRO A 42 -10.49 9.99 4.32
CA PRO A 42 -9.85 10.40 3.08
C PRO A 42 -8.51 11.11 3.35
N ILE A 43 -7.49 10.81 2.56
CA ILE A 43 -6.18 11.46 2.64
C ILE A 43 -6.20 12.71 1.79
N LEU A 44 -6.31 13.88 2.41
CA LEU A 44 -6.56 15.14 1.68
C LEU A 44 -5.31 15.73 1.01
N ASP A 45 -4.11 15.42 1.49
CA ASP A 45 -2.89 16.09 1.06
C ASP A 45 -1.73 15.12 0.85
N GLY A 46 -0.76 15.56 0.04
CA GLY A 46 0.52 14.85 -0.14
C GLY A 46 0.43 13.56 -0.96
N VAL A 47 -0.71 13.27 -1.58
CA VAL A 47 -0.87 12.11 -2.46
C VAL A 47 -0.19 12.36 -3.80
N ARG A 48 0.68 11.43 -4.18
CA ARG A 48 1.34 11.36 -5.48
C ARG A 48 0.90 10.07 -6.17
N VAL A 49 0.51 10.19 -7.44
CA VAL A 49 0.11 9.06 -8.27
C VAL A 49 1.07 8.98 -9.45
N ARG A 50 1.59 7.79 -9.72
CA ARG A 50 2.48 7.50 -10.84
C ARG A 50 1.96 6.30 -11.62
N THR A 51 2.34 6.25 -12.88
CA THR A 51 2.14 5.08 -13.73
C THR A 51 3.30 5.01 -14.70
N GLU A 52 3.73 3.79 -15.02
CA GLU A 52 4.73 3.53 -16.05
C GLU A 52 4.08 3.24 -17.41
N PHE A 53 2.74 3.17 -17.44
CA PHE A 53 2.03 2.84 -18.66
C PHE A 53 2.19 3.96 -19.70
N PRO A 54 2.66 3.66 -20.93
CA PRO A 54 2.94 4.68 -21.93
C PRO A 54 1.73 5.57 -22.22
N ARG A 55 1.99 6.87 -22.44
CA ARG A 55 0.96 7.87 -22.80
C ARG A 55 -0.10 8.15 -21.72
N LEU A 56 0.05 7.58 -20.53
CA LEU A 56 -0.74 7.93 -19.35
C LEU A 56 0.11 8.72 -18.36
N GLN A 57 -0.58 9.50 -17.53
CA GLN A 57 0.00 10.23 -16.42
C GLN A 57 -0.81 9.97 -15.16
N GLY A 58 -0.15 9.93 -14.02
CA GLY A 58 -0.82 9.92 -12.73
C GLY A 58 -1.19 11.33 -12.27
N ARG A 59 -2.33 11.49 -11.62
CA ARG A 59 -2.72 12.74 -10.95
C ARG A 59 -3.54 12.45 -9.71
N ALA A 60 -3.32 13.26 -8.68
CA ALA A 60 -4.16 13.32 -7.50
C ALA A 60 -4.61 14.76 -7.24
N SER A 61 -5.78 14.89 -6.61
CA SER A 61 -6.32 16.14 -6.09
C SER A 61 -7.17 15.83 -4.87
N GLY A 62 -6.74 16.30 -3.71
CA GLY A 62 -7.37 15.90 -2.46
C GLY A 62 -7.19 14.40 -2.21
N ALA A 63 -8.29 13.78 -1.77
CA ALA A 63 -8.38 12.33 -1.59
C ALA A 63 -8.79 11.55 -2.83
N ALA A 64 -8.86 12.16 -4.01
CA ALA A 64 -9.18 11.47 -5.24
C ALA A 64 -8.00 11.55 -6.22
N GLY A 65 -7.86 10.53 -7.05
CA GLY A 65 -6.85 10.54 -8.10
C GLY A 65 -6.95 9.32 -8.98
N GLY A 66 -5.99 9.19 -9.88
CA GLY A 66 -6.00 8.13 -10.86
C GLY A 66 -4.99 8.35 -11.97
N VAL A 67 -5.18 7.60 -13.05
CA VAL A 67 -4.37 7.71 -14.27
C VAL A 67 -5.23 8.29 -15.38
N TYR A 68 -4.65 9.19 -16.17
CA TYR A 68 -5.34 9.92 -17.22
C TYR A 68 -4.44 10.12 -18.44
N GLY A 69 -5.04 10.32 -19.61
CA GLY A 69 -4.32 10.51 -20.86
C GLY A 69 -5.27 10.57 -22.05
N PHE A 70 -4.74 10.33 -23.24
CA PHE A 70 -5.52 10.30 -24.47
C PHE A 70 -5.81 8.84 -24.86
N PRO A 71 -7.05 8.33 -24.70
CA PRO A 71 -7.33 6.90 -24.86
C PRO A 71 -6.93 6.31 -26.21
N PRO A 72 -7.11 6.98 -27.37
CA PRO A 72 -6.65 6.43 -28.64
C PRO A 72 -5.13 6.22 -28.73
N GLU A 73 -4.34 7.04 -28.04
CA GLU A 73 -2.87 6.90 -28.00
C GLU A 73 -2.42 5.85 -26.97
N ALA A 74 -3.08 5.81 -25.81
CA ALA A 74 -2.74 4.87 -24.74
C ALA A 74 -3.24 3.44 -25.04
N PHE A 75 -4.40 3.31 -25.67
CA PHE A 75 -5.10 2.05 -25.91
C PHE A 75 -5.50 1.90 -27.39
N PRO A 76 -4.54 1.84 -28.32
CA PRO A 76 -4.83 1.87 -29.76
C PRO A 76 -5.71 0.70 -30.25
N MET A 77 -5.70 -0.43 -29.55
CA MET A 77 -6.46 -1.64 -29.87
C MET A 77 -7.58 -1.90 -28.85
N LEU A 78 -8.08 -0.87 -28.15
CA LEU A 78 -9.11 -1.05 -27.12
C LEU A 78 -10.40 -1.72 -27.62
N ALA A 79 -10.68 -1.64 -28.93
CA ALA A 79 -11.79 -2.33 -29.56
C ALA A 79 -11.64 -3.86 -29.64
N THR A 80 -10.43 -4.38 -29.54
CA THR A 80 -10.11 -5.80 -29.79
C THR A 80 -9.32 -6.47 -28.68
N GLN A 81 -8.85 -5.70 -27.69
CA GLN A 81 -8.12 -6.24 -26.55
C GLN A 81 -8.31 -5.41 -25.29
N ASP A 82 -8.20 -6.10 -24.16
CA ASP A 82 -8.07 -5.48 -22.86
C ASP A 82 -6.63 -4.97 -22.64
N TYR A 83 -6.46 -4.09 -21.66
CA TYR A 83 -5.16 -3.60 -21.22
C TYR A 83 -4.97 -3.77 -19.72
N ASP A 84 -3.81 -4.26 -19.32
CA ASP A 84 -3.35 -4.24 -17.93
C ASP A 84 -2.39 -3.10 -17.72
N LEU A 85 -2.62 -2.32 -16.66
CA LEU A 85 -1.72 -1.27 -16.25
C LEU A 85 -1.62 -1.22 -14.73
N SER A 86 -0.58 -0.54 -14.26
CA SER A 86 -0.37 -0.30 -12.84
C SER A 86 -0.40 1.18 -12.52
N MET A 87 -0.89 1.48 -11.32
CA MET A 87 -0.84 2.79 -10.71
C MET A 87 -0.12 2.66 -9.37
N GLU A 88 0.95 3.41 -9.18
CA GLU A 88 1.62 3.54 -7.88
C GLU A 88 1.08 4.78 -7.16
N VAL A 89 0.69 4.60 -5.90
CA VAL A 89 0.21 5.66 -5.01
C VAL A 89 1.18 5.81 -3.86
N GLU A 90 1.66 7.02 -3.64
CA GLU A 90 2.60 7.34 -2.56
C GLU A 90 2.11 8.56 -1.78
N THR A 91 2.40 8.58 -0.49
CA THR A 91 2.37 9.79 0.35
C THR A 91 3.63 9.82 1.22
N ASP A 92 3.90 10.93 1.89
CA ASP A 92 5.09 11.03 2.76
C ASP A 92 5.03 10.06 3.97
N ILE A 93 3.83 9.78 4.47
CA ILE A 93 3.60 9.02 5.72
C ILE A 93 3.06 7.61 5.49
N HIS A 94 2.73 7.24 4.25
CA HIS A 94 2.24 5.91 3.88
C HIS A 94 3.28 5.13 3.08
N LEU A 95 3.21 3.81 3.11
CA LEU A 95 3.98 2.95 2.23
C LEU A 95 3.49 3.15 0.80
N PRO A 96 4.39 3.19 -0.21
CA PRO A 96 3.98 3.16 -1.60
C PRO A 96 3.15 1.91 -1.88
N GLN A 97 2.05 2.07 -2.61
CA GLN A 97 1.15 0.98 -2.97
C GLN A 97 0.97 0.92 -4.48
N THR A 98 1.17 -0.26 -5.05
CA THR A 98 0.90 -0.54 -6.47
C THR A 98 -0.48 -1.16 -6.61
N VAL A 99 -1.34 -0.51 -7.40
CA VAL A 99 -2.70 -0.96 -7.71
C VAL A 99 -2.72 -1.45 -9.16
N ALA A 100 -3.12 -2.71 -9.35
CA ALA A 100 -3.35 -3.28 -10.68
C ALA A 100 -4.70 -2.83 -11.22
N ILE A 101 -4.74 -2.44 -12.50
CA ILE A 101 -5.92 -1.89 -13.16
C ILE A 101 -6.13 -2.65 -14.47
N ARG A 102 -7.32 -3.22 -14.64
CA ARG A 102 -7.77 -3.82 -15.90
C ARG A 102 -8.67 -2.85 -16.63
N VAL A 103 -8.25 -2.40 -17.81
CA VAL A 103 -9.10 -1.65 -18.73
C VAL A 103 -9.72 -2.65 -19.72
N PRO A 104 -11.02 -2.94 -19.62
CA PRO A 104 -11.66 -3.93 -20.48
C PRO A 104 -11.78 -3.41 -21.92
N GLN A 105 -11.74 -4.32 -22.89
CA GLN A 105 -12.01 -4.04 -24.29
C GLN A 105 -13.39 -3.42 -24.47
N ARG A 106 -13.50 -2.50 -25.41
CA ARG A 106 -14.73 -1.76 -25.73
C ARG A 106 -14.85 -1.51 -27.21
N THR A 107 -15.89 -2.07 -27.82
CA THR A 107 -16.19 -1.86 -29.24
C THR A 107 -16.57 -0.42 -29.58
N ASP A 108 -17.00 0.37 -28.59
CA ASP A 108 -17.41 1.78 -28.69
C ASP A 108 -16.43 2.74 -27.98
N ALA A 109 -15.19 2.29 -27.75
CA ALA A 109 -14.17 2.94 -26.91
C ALA A 109 -13.99 4.46 -27.10
N PHE A 110 -14.24 4.97 -28.31
CA PHE A 110 -13.97 6.38 -28.67
C PHE A 110 -15.24 7.22 -28.83
N GLU A 111 -16.41 6.59 -28.73
CA GLU A 111 -17.70 7.26 -28.67
C GLU A 111 -18.17 7.44 -27.22
N SER A 112 -17.90 6.45 -26.35
CA SER A 112 -18.26 6.50 -24.93
C SER A 112 -17.15 5.95 -24.02
N PHE A 113 -16.15 6.77 -23.72
CA PHE A 113 -15.09 6.38 -22.79
C PHE A 113 -15.54 6.59 -21.34
N ALA A 114 -15.42 5.56 -20.49
CA ALA A 114 -15.70 5.69 -19.06
C ALA A 114 -14.52 5.13 -18.24
N PRO A 115 -14.07 5.85 -17.20
CA PRO A 115 -12.97 5.42 -16.35
C PRO A 115 -13.29 4.11 -15.63
N VAL A 116 -12.25 3.32 -15.36
CA VAL A 116 -12.34 2.23 -14.38
C VAL A 116 -12.43 2.84 -12.98
N LEU A 117 -13.52 2.55 -12.26
CA LEU A 117 -13.71 3.00 -10.89
C LEU A 117 -13.14 1.96 -9.93
N LEU A 118 -12.06 2.32 -9.25
CA LEU A 118 -11.34 1.44 -8.32
C LEU A 118 -11.93 1.45 -6.90
N GLY A 119 -12.78 2.43 -6.59
CA GLY A 119 -13.30 2.63 -5.24
C GLY A 119 -12.21 3.15 -4.31
N ASP A 120 -12.18 2.60 -3.09
CA ASP A 120 -11.21 3.00 -2.06
C ASP A 120 -9.90 2.23 -2.21
N VAL A 121 -8.80 2.99 -2.34
CA VAL A 121 -7.44 2.48 -2.24
C VAL A 121 -6.95 2.82 -0.83
N VAL A 122 -6.87 1.77 -0.01
CA VAL A 122 -6.48 1.85 1.41
C VAL A 122 -4.96 1.90 1.53
N LEU A 123 -4.41 3.02 1.98
CA LEU A 123 -2.98 3.21 2.15
C LEU A 123 -2.52 2.84 3.56
N HIS A 124 -1.46 2.04 3.64
CA HIS A 124 -0.84 1.62 4.90
C HIS A 124 0.17 2.64 5.42
N ARG A 125 0.14 2.98 6.72
CA ARG A 125 1.07 3.96 7.31
C ARG A 125 2.48 3.37 7.43
N ARG A 126 3.50 4.19 7.15
CA ARG A 126 4.91 3.86 7.45
C ARG A 126 5.06 3.71 8.97
N GLY A 127 5.78 2.65 9.37
CA GLY A 127 6.10 2.41 10.76
C GLY A 127 6.99 3.52 11.33
N VAL A 128 6.73 3.96 12.56
CA VAL A 128 7.59 4.88 13.31
C VAL A 128 8.26 4.16 14.48
N VAL A 129 9.56 4.39 14.65
CA VAL A 129 10.31 3.89 15.81
C VAL A 129 10.23 4.91 16.94
N LEU A 130 9.61 4.54 18.06
CA LEU A 130 9.66 5.32 19.29
C LEU A 130 10.82 4.80 20.14
N SER A 131 11.85 5.61 20.32
CA SER A 131 13.02 5.28 21.15
C SER A 131 13.20 6.31 22.26
N GLY A 132 13.73 5.87 23.41
CA GLY A 132 13.92 6.73 24.56
C GLY A 132 14.64 6.02 25.70
N ARG A 133 14.95 6.78 26.75
CA ARG A 133 15.55 6.29 27.99
C ARG A 133 14.74 6.78 29.19
N CYS A 134 14.52 5.90 30.15
CA CYS A 134 13.90 6.29 31.42
C CYS A 134 14.98 6.84 32.35
N LEU A 135 14.85 8.11 32.75
CA LEU A 135 15.75 8.74 33.71
C LEU A 135 14.98 9.07 34.99
N ARG A 136 15.64 8.90 36.14
CA ARG A 136 15.13 9.39 37.41
C ARG A 136 15.23 10.92 37.43
N HIS A 137 14.11 11.60 37.57
CA HIS A 137 14.05 13.07 37.52
C HIS A 137 15.02 13.77 38.50
N THR A 138 15.19 13.22 39.71
CA THR A 138 16.02 13.86 40.75
C THR A 138 17.52 13.71 40.54
N THR A 139 17.97 12.65 39.85
CA THR A 139 19.40 12.32 39.73
C THR A 139 19.90 12.25 38.29
N GLY A 140 19.00 12.23 37.31
CA GLY A 140 19.32 11.95 35.91
C GLY A 140 19.80 10.53 35.63
N ALA A 141 19.83 9.63 36.63
CA ALA A 141 20.31 8.26 36.48
C ALA A 141 19.33 7.41 35.67
N SER A 142 19.86 6.49 34.86
CA SER A 142 19.06 5.54 34.07
C SER A 142 18.29 4.58 34.99
N VAL A 143 17.04 4.31 34.63
CA VAL A 143 16.17 3.34 35.33
C VAL A 143 16.04 2.10 34.47
N VAL A 144 16.76 1.04 34.86
CA VAL A 144 16.69 -0.28 34.21
C VAL A 144 15.45 -1.03 34.68
N GLY A 145 14.75 -1.69 33.76
CA GLY A 145 13.55 -2.48 34.08
C GLY A 145 12.27 -1.68 34.28
N ALA A 146 12.30 -0.37 34.00
CA ALA A 146 11.09 0.44 34.02
C ALA A 146 10.04 -0.09 33.03
N THR A 147 8.79 -0.18 33.47
CA THR A 147 7.65 -0.43 32.58
C THR A 147 7.20 0.89 31.98
N VAL A 148 7.25 1.00 30.65
CA VAL A 148 6.79 2.17 29.91
C VAL A 148 5.48 1.82 29.22
N THR A 149 4.46 2.66 29.41
CA THR A 149 3.18 2.55 28.70
C THR A 149 2.96 3.82 27.91
N ILE A 150 2.71 3.68 26.60
CA ILE A 150 2.35 4.79 25.72
C ILE A 150 0.84 4.79 25.60
N THR A 151 0.19 5.80 26.18
CA THR A 151 -1.27 5.89 26.23
C THR A 151 -1.84 6.76 25.13
N LYS A 152 -1.09 7.78 24.70
CA LYS A 152 -1.47 8.74 23.65
C LYS A 152 -0.23 9.19 22.88
N VAL A 153 -0.41 9.53 21.61
CA VAL A 153 0.63 10.08 20.74
C VAL A 153 0.03 11.25 19.97
N TRP A 154 0.74 12.38 19.97
CA TRP A 154 0.33 13.57 19.23
C TRP A 154 1.42 13.94 18.23
N ARG A 155 1.01 14.37 17.03
CA ARG A 155 1.94 14.87 16.01
C ARG A 155 2.36 16.32 16.26
N ILE A 156 1.50 17.08 16.93
CA ILE A 156 1.71 18.48 17.31
C ILE A 156 1.54 18.56 18.80
N LEU A 157 2.52 19.17 19.48
CA LEU A 157 2.44 19.37 20.92
C LEU A 157 1.26 20.31 21.22
N PRO A 158 0.25 19.89 21.99
CA PRO A 158 -0.84 20.79 22.36
C PRO A 158 -0.28 21.96 23.18
N SER A 159 -0.80 23.16 22.94
CA SER A 159 -0.53 24.30 23.81
C SER A 159 -0.96 23.95 25.24
N PRO A 160 -0.24 24.38 26.29
CA PRO A 160 -0.62 24.14 27.68
C PRO A 160 -2.04 24.63 28.04
N ALA A 161 -2.57 25.58 27.26
CA ALA A 161 -3.89 26.18 27.45
C ALA A 161 -5.03 25.39 26.79
N VAL A 162 -4.74 24.37 25.99
CA VAL A 162 -5.75 23.59 25.25
C VAL A 162 -5.68 22.14 25.72
N ALA A 163 -6.81 21.61 26.16
CA ALA A 163 -6.93 20.18 26.44
C ALA A 163 -6.49 19.39 25.21
N ALA A 164 -5.51 18.51 25.38
CA ALA A 164 -4.99 17.71 24.28
C ALA A 164 -6.16 16.96 23.62
N PRO A 165 -6.35 17.07 22.28
CA PRO A 165 -7.42 16.34 21.61
C PRO A 165 -7.29 14.84 21.91
N GLU A 166 -8.42 14.17 22.06
CA GLU A 166 -8.49 12.71 22.25
C GLU A 166 -8.13 11.99 20.94
N GLU A 167 -6.86 12.10 20.54
CA GLU A 167 -6.31 11.34 19.44
C GLU A 167 -5.72 10.03 19.98
N SER A 168 -6.29 8.91 19.51
CA SER A 168 -5.89 7.56 19.90
C SER A 168 -4.46 7.24 19.44
N ALA A 169 -3.71 6.48 20.24
CA ALA A 169 -2.42 5.91 19.85
C ALA A 169 -2.51 4.99 18.60
N ALA A 170 -3.72 4.62 18.17
CA ALA A 170 -3.98 3.95 16.89
C ALA A 170 -3.55 4.78 15.65
N LEU A 171 -3.14 6.05 15.83
CA LEU A 171 -2.65 6.90 14.75
C LEU A 171 -1.17 6.66 14.37
N ILE A 172 -0.49 5.70 14.98
CA ILE A 172 0.87 5.35 14.54
C ILE A 172 0.95 3.86 14.25
N SER A 173 1.44 3.52 13.06
CA SER A 173 2.00 2.19 12.83
C SER A 173 3.33 2.18 13.58
N VAL A 174 3.47 1.35 14.61
CA VAL A 174 4.72 1.27 15.38
C VAL A 174 5.68 0.36 14.62
N TRP A 175 6.97 0.70 14.55
CA TRP A 175 8.00 -0.18 14.01
C TRP A 175 8.71 -0.98 15.12
N PRO A 176 8.95 -2.30 14.97
CA PRO A 176 8.54 -3.13 13.83
C PRO A 176 7.01 -3.20 13.72
N PRO A 177 6.46 -3.24 12.49
CA PRO A 177 5.02 -3.25 12.27
C PRO A 177 4.44 -4.39 13.09
N LEU A 178 3.17 -4.27 13.47
CA LEU A 178 2.44 -5.47 13.85
C LEU A 178 2.67 -6.45 12.70
N PRO A 179 3.16 -7.66 12.97
CA PRO A 179 3.49 -8.60 11.91
C PRO A 179 2.28 -8.98 11.06
N TYR A 180 1.08 -8.58 11.51
CA TYR A 180 -0.24 -8.97 11.06
C TYR A 180 -1.18 -7.74 11.13
N ALA A 181 -2.07 -7.60 10.14
CA ALA A 181 -3.21 -6.69 10.25
C ALA A 181 -4.14 -7.15 11.39
N LEU A 182 -4.86 -6.21 12.00
CA LEU A 182 -5.90 -6.55 12.97
C LEU A 182 -7.16 -6.91 12.19
N ASP A 183 -7.64 -8.15 12.33
CA ASP A 183 -8.84 -8.64 11.63
C ASP A 183 -10.16 -7.98 12.12
N ASP A 184 -10.10 -7.20 13.20
CA ASP A 184 -11.25 -6.55 13.83
C ASP A 184 -10.83 -5.22 14.49
N ALA A 185 -11.69 -4.20 14.41
CA ALA A 185 -11.51 -2.91 15.08
C ALA A 185 -11.44 -3.00 16.61
N THR A 186 -11.91 -4.11 17.20
CA THR A 186 -11.84 -4.40 18.64
C THR A 186 -10.66 -5.29 19.03
N ALA A 187 -9.87 -5.76 18.07
CA ALA A 187 -8.74 -6.64 18.35
C ALA A 187 -7.68 -5.92 19.20
N SER A 188 -7.25 -6.57 20.28
CA SER A 188 -6.20 -6.06 21.17
C SER A 188 -4.87 -6.76 20.92
N VAL A 189 -3.77 -6.00 20.85
CA VAL A 189 -2.42 -6.55 20.77
C VAL A 189 -1.92 -6.87 22.17
N ARG A 190 -1.36 -8.07 22.35
CA ARG A 190 -0.65 -8.45 23.57
C ARG A 190 0.81 -8.75 23.26
N LYS A 191 1.72 -8.24 24.11
CA LYS A 191 3.14 -8.63 24.05
C LYS A 191 3.27 -10.13 24.25
N ARG A 192 3.87 -10.82 23.29
CA ARG A 192 4.30 -12.22 23.40
C ARG A 192 5.79 -12.25 23.68
N ASN A 193 6.18 -12.82 24.81
CA ASN A 193 7.59 -13.11 25.04
C ASN A 193 7.97 -14.32 24.19
N LEU A 194 8.94 -14.13 23.29
CA LEU A 194 9.53 -15.19 22.49
C LEU A 194 10.94 -15.43 22.99
N THR A 195 11.31 -16.69 23.17
CA THR A 195 12.70 -17.08 23.39
C THR A 195 13.34 -17.26 22.01
N PRO A 196 14.35 -16.46 21.63
CA PRO A 196 15.03 -16.64 20.35
C PRO A 196 15.66 -18.03 20.30
N ALA A 197 15.39 -18.76 19.22
CA ALA A 197 16.15 -19.95 18.86
C ALA A 197 17.37 -19.55 18.01
N ASP A 198 18.31 -20.47 17.85
CA ASP A 198 19.44 -20.28 16.95
C ASP A 198 18.96 -20.04 15.51
N PRO A 199 19.56 -19.08 14.77
CA PRO A 199 19.20 -18.83 13.39
C PRO A 199 19.36 -20.09 12.52
N ARG A 200 18.41 -20.29 11.60
CA ARG A 200 18.47 -21.34 10.59
C ARG A 200 18.59 -20.68 9.22
N PRO A 201 19.62 -21.00 8.42
CA PRO A 201 19.71 -20.48 7.07
C PRO A 201 18.64 -21.11 6.18
N LEU A 202 18.19 -20.35 5.19
CA LEU A 202 17.38 -20.89 4.12
C LEU A 202 18.25 -21.80 3.24
N ALA A 203 17.71 -22.94 2.84
CA ALA A 203 18.37 -23.86 1.91
C ALA A 203 18.36 -23.30 0.48
N VAL A 204 17.34 -22.51 0.14
CA VAL A 204 17.22 -21.77 -1.12
C VAL A 204 16.76 -20.33 -0.83
N PRO A 205 17.14 -19.34 -1.65
CA PRO A 205 16.58 -18.00 -1.54
C PRO A 205 15.05 -18.03 -1.61
N ALA A 206 14.39 -17.31 -0.70
CA ALA A 206 12.95 -17.14 -0.71
C ALA A 206 12.59 -15.69 -1.04
N ASN A 207 11.46 -15.50 -1.72
CA ASN A 207 10.92 -14.17 -1.97
C ASN A 207 10.14 -13.68 -0.75
N LYS A 208 10.08 -12.34 -0.60
CA LYS A 208 9.16 -11.72 0.35
C LYS A 208 7.73 -12.19 0.05
N GLY A 209 6.96 -12.57 1.08
CA GLY A 209 5.59 -13.03 0.91
C GLY A 209 5.41 -14.49 0.43
N GLU A 210 6.48 -15.27 0.25
CA GLU A 210 6.38 -16.66 -0.22
C GLU A 210 5.79 -17.62 0.83
N ALA A 211 4.67 -18.28 0.52
CA ALA A 211 3.91 -19.09 1.49
C ALA A 211 4.64 -20.37 1.97
N ARG A 212 5.78 -20.70 1.37
CA ARG A 212 6.61 -21.85 1.72
C ARG A 212 8.06 -21.42 1.66
N ILE A 213 8.86 -21.91 2.60
CA ILE A 213 10.31 -21.70 2.59
C ILE A 213 11.01 -23.04 2.84
N THR A 214 12.20 -23.19 2.27
CA THR A 214 13.05 -24.36 2.56
C THR A 214 14.19 -23.93 3.47
N VAL A 215 14.36 -24.61 4.59
CA VAL A 215 15.43 -24.37 5.55
C VAL A 215 16.42 -25.54 5.53
N THR A 216 17.67 -25.28 5.91
CA THR A 216 18.69 -26.35 5.97
C THR A 216 18.44 -27.35 7.10
N ASP A 217 17.72 -26.92 8.15
CA ASP A 217 17.38 -27.73 9.32
C ASP A 217 16.08 -27.22 9.95
N THR A 218 15.15 -28.13 10.23
CA THR A 218 13.88 -27.86 10.89
C THR A 218 13.89 -28.14 12.39
N THR A 219 15.01 -28.59 12.95
CA THR A 219 15.17 -28.86 14.38
C THR A 219 14.90 -27.59 15.20
N GLY A 220 13.89 -27.65 16.07
CA GLY A 220 13.44 -26.54 16.91
C GLY A 220 12.39 -25.63 16.27
N ILE A 221 12.02 -25.87 15.01
CA ILE A 221 10.86 -25.25 14.38
C ILE A 221 9.63 -26.09 14.76
N ALA A 222 8.57 -25.43 15.22
CA ALA A 222 7.33 -26.10 15.64
C ALA A 222 6.14 -25.49 14.91
N ALA A 223 5.14 -26.32 14.60
CA ALA A 223 3.84 -25.84 14.12
C ALA A 223 3.24 -24.83 15.11
N ASN A 224 2.61 -23.79 14.59
CA ASN A 224 2.14 -22.59 15.30
C ASN A 224 3.25 -21.76 15.99
N GLY A 225 4.52 -22.09 15.73
CA GLY A 225 5.66 -21.25 16.10
C GLY A 225 5.72 -19.98 15.27
N VAL A 226 6.32 -18.93 15.82
CA VAL A 226 6.56 -17.67 15.11
C VAL A 226 7.98 -17.70 14.56
N LEU A 227 8.12 -17.54 13.25
CA LEU A 227 9.40 -17.34 12.59
C LEU A 227 9.65 -15.86 12.38
N ARG A 228 10.91 -15.45 12.58
CA ARG A 228 11.44 -14.15 12.19
C ARG A 228 12.41 -14.37 11.03
N ILE A 229 12.06 -13.90 9.84
CA ILE A 229 12.83 -14.06 8.61
C ILE A 229 13.59 -12.75 8.34
N ASP A 230 14.85 -12.85 7.91
CA ASP A 230 15.73 -11.70 7.62
C ASP A 230 15.85 -10.69 8.78
N GLY A 231 15.92 -11.19 10.02
CA GLY A 231 16.01 -10.40 11.26
C GLY A 231 17.15 -9.38 11.36
N GLY A 232 18.17 -9.47 10.50
CA GLY A 232 19.29 -8.53 10.44
C GLY A 232 19.10 -7.37 9.46
N THR A 233 18.08 -7.41 8.60
CA THR A 233 17.86 -6.43 7.53
C THR A 233 16.44 -5.86 7.64
N PRO A 234 16.28 -4.66 8.23
CA PRO A 234 14.95 -4.09 8.55
C PRO A 234 13.95 -4.09 7.38
N ASP A 235 14.39 -3.76 6.17
CA ASP A 235 13.51 -3.65 4.99
C ASP A 235 13.02 -5.01 4.45
N ARG A 236 13.69 -6.10 4.86
CA ARG A 236 13.38 -7.48 4.46
C ARG A 236 12.77 -8.30 5.59
N LEU A 237 12.65 -7.72 6.78
CA LEU A 237 12.14 -8.40 7.96
C LEU A 237 10.69 -8.87 7.75
N GLU A 238 10.46 -10.18 7.90
CA GLU A 238 9.12 -10.75 7.91
C GLU A 238 8.89 -11.58 9.17
N TYR A 239 7.62 -11.70 9.57
CA TYR A 239 7.18 -12.64 10.57
C TYR A 239 6.11 -13.53 9.98
N ALA A 240 6.19 -14.83 10.27
CA ALA A 240 5.23 -15.81 9.79
C ALA A 240 4.91 -16.83 10.89
N ILE A 241 3.71 -17.40 10.83
CA ILE A 241 3.34 -18.54 11.68
C ILE A 241 3.63 -19.81 10.89
N VAL A 242 4.31 -20.77 11.52
CA VAL A 242 4.51 -22.09 10.92
C VAL A 242 3.17 -22.80 10.86
N ASP A 243 2.69 -23.10 9.67
CA ASP A 243 1.47 -23.88 9.48
C ASP A 243 1.76 -25.38 9.59
N ALA A 244 2.71 -25.84 8.78
CA ALA A 244 3.12 -27.23 8.70
C ALA A 244 4.62 -27.34 8.38
N ILE A 245 5.21 -28.49 8.73
CA ILE A 245 6.62 -28.81 8.47
C ILE A 245 6.66 -30.15 7.76
N ASN A 246 7.25 -30.19 6.56
CA ASN A 246 7.39 -31.39 5.75
C ASN A 246 8.86 -31.56 5.36
N GLY A 247 9.62 -32.30 6.17
CA GLY A 247 11.06 -32.45 5.98
C GLY A 247 11.79 -31.13 6.17
N GLY A 248 12.44 -30.62 5.11
CA GLY A 248 13.12 -29.31 5.08
C GLY A 248 12.22 -28.14 4.65
N GLU A 249 10.99 -28.41 4.22
CA GLU A 249 10.03 -27.38 3.81
C GLU A 249 9.15 -26.96 5.00
N VAL A 250 8.96 -25.65 5.14
CA VAL A 250 8.12 -25.03 6.15
C VAL A 250 7.01 -24.24 5.45
N ALA A 251 5.77 -24.67 5.62
CA ALA A 251 4.59 -23.94 5.17
C ALA A 251 4.27 -22.82 6.15
N LEU A 252 3.95 -21.64 5.62
CA LEU A 252 3.76 -20.41 6.38
C LEU A 252 2.32 -19.91 6.26
N LYS A 253 1.69 -19.66 7.40
CA LYS A 253 0.49 -18.83 7.50
C LYS A 253 0.94 -17.38 7.69
N ARG A 254 0.69 -16.57 6.67
CA ARG A 254 0.70 -15.11 6.78
C ARG A 254 -0.77 -14.65 6.82
N PRO A 255 -1.20 -13.87 7.83
CA PRO A 255 -2.46 -13.17 7.71
C PRO A 255 -2.31 -12.14 6.58
N LEU A 256 -3.40 -11.98 5.85
CA LEU A 256 -3.50 -11.40 4.51
C LEU A 256 -2.68 -10.10 4.38
N SER A 257 -1.82 -10.09 3.34
CA SER A 257 -1.23 -8.88 2.75
C SER A 257 -2.26 -8.11 1.95
#